data_AF-A0A2U0D443-F1
#
_entry.id   AF-A0A2U0D443-F1
#
_cell.length_a   1.000
_cell.length_b   1.000
_cell.length_c   1.000
_cell.angle_alpha   90.00
_cell.angle_beta   90.00
_cell.angle_gamma   90.00
#
_symmetry.space_group_name_H-M   'P 1'
#
loop_
_entity.id
_entity.type
_entity.pdbx_description
1 polymer ?
#
loop_
_entity_poly.entity_id
_entity_poly.type
_entity_poly.pdbx_seq_one_letter_code
_entity_poly.pdbx_strand_id
1 'polypeptide(L)'
;MKNTKSSVSETGHAKNIANLQDLISFCRGYGEKYNPVKEELKITGLETLYQNALQNLTETQTKKTVFDNATNQRADAFKELNPLATKIVNALAVSANNPMMLNNAKSYNKKLQGRTKAKTENQNLDENSEPVTKTDLHFTTKLRQ
;
A
#
# COMPACT_ATOMS: atom_id res chain seq x y z
N MET A 1 -24.31 -17.86 32.14
CA MET A 1 -23.79 -16.76 31.31
C MET A 1 -22.53 -17.22 30.58
N LYS A 2 -22.39 -16.97 29.27
CA LYS A 2 -21.15 -17.25 28.54
C LYS A 2 -20.20 -16.08 28.78
N ASN A 3 -19.18 -16.26 29.62
CA ASN A 3 -18.05 -15.34 29.70
C ASN A 3 -17.23 -15.49 28.42
N THR A 4 -17.50 -14.65 27.42
CA THR A 4 -16.59 -14.47 26.28
C THR A 4 -15.34 -13.77 26.80
N LYS A 5 -14.30 -14.55 27.09
CA LYS A 5 -12.96 -14.03 27.34
C LYS A 5 -12.46 -13.46 26.01
N SER A 6 -12.65 -12.16 25.77
CA SER A 6 -11.97 -11.48 24.67
C SER A 6 -10.48 -11.57 24.96
N SER A 7 -9.71 -12.20 24.08
CA SER A 7 -8.26 -12.11 24.13
C SER A 7 -7.90 -10.63 24.00
N VAL A 8 -7.55 -9.97 25.10
CA VAL A 8 -6.98 -8.62 25.09
C VAL A 8 -5.51 -8.79 24.73
N SER A 9 -5.23 -9.24 23.50
CA SER A 9 -3.90 -9.03 22.95
C SER A 9 -3.81 -7.54 22.72
N GLU A 10 -3.07 -6.86 23.59
CA GLU A 10 -2.72 -5.47 23.38
C GLU A 10 -1.96 -5.38 22.06
N THR A 11 -2.61 -4.70 21.12
CA THR A 11 -2.13 -4.61 19.74
C THR A 11 -1.76 -3.16 19.50
N GLY A 12 -0.50 -2.94 19.14
CA GLY A 12 0.04 -1.63 18.75
C GLY A 12 1.31 -1.24 19.51
N HIS A 13 2.32 -0.76 18.78
CA HIS A 13 3.61 -0.36 19.34
C HIS A 13 3.49 0.73 20.41
N ALA A 14 2.66 1.76 20.19
CA ALA A 14 2.45 2.84 21.16
C ALA A 14 1.83 2.34 22.47
N LYS A 15 0.89 1.39 22.39
CA LYS A 15 0.26 0.80 23.58
C LYS A 15 1.25 -0.05 24.37
N ASN A 16 2.05 -0.86 23.68
CA ASN A 16 3.11 -1.65 24.31
C ASN A 16 4.16 -0.76 24.99
N ILE A 17 4.49 0.40 24.42
CA ILE A 17 5.40 1.39 25.03
C ILE A 17 4.79 1.98 26.31
N ALA A 18 3.49 2.32 26.30
CA ALA A 18 2.80 2.80 27.49
C ALA A 18 2.78 1.73 28.60
N ASN A 19 2.50 0.48 28.26
CA ASN A 19 2.50 -0.61 29.23
C ASN A 19 3.89 -0.91 29.79
N LEU A 20 4.95 -0.75 28.98
CA LEU A 20 6.33 -0.83 29.45
C LEU A 20 6.64 0.29 30.46
N GLN A 21 6.11 1.49 30.26
CA GLN A 21 6.25 2.59 31.21
C GLN A 21 5.51 2.31 32.53
N ASP A 22 4.32 1.73 32.46
CA ASP A 22 3.56 1.30 33.64
C ASP A 22 4.31 0.21 34.41
N LEU A 23 4.91 -0.76 33.70
CA LEU A 23 5.76 -1.79 34.29
C LEU A 23 6.99 -1.19 35.00
N ILE A 24 7.68 -0.24 34.36
CA ILE A 24 8.83 0.45 34.98
C ILE A 24 8.40 1.17 36.26
N SER A 25 7.25 1.84 36.22
CA SER A 25 6.69 2.56 37.38
C SER A 25 6.34 1.59 38.52
N PHE A 26 5.75 0.44 38.18
CA PHE A 26 5.46 -0.63 39.13
C PHE A 26 6.75 -1.19 39.77
N CYS A 27 7.78 -1.48 38.96
CA CYS A 27 9.07 -1.94 39.45
C CYS A 27 9.77 -0.89 40.35
N ARG A 28 9.67 0.40 40.01
CA ARG A 28 10.18 1.50 40.85
C ARG A 28 9.47 1.58 42.20
N GLY A 29 8.16 1.29 42.24
CA GLY A 29 7.37 1.30 43.48
C GLY A 29 7.87 0.34 44.56
N TYR A 30 8.62 -0.70 44.20
CA TYR A 30 9.22 -1.64 45.14
C TYR A 30 10.52 -1.13 45.81
N GLY A 31 11.13 -0.06 45.30
CA GLY A 31 12.38 0.48 45.82
C GLY A 31 13.49 -0.58 45.91
N GLU A 32 14.16 -0.65 47.06
CA GLU A 32 15.28 -1.59 47.30
C GLU A 32 14.89 -3.07 47.24
N LYS A 33 13.59 -3.40 47.38
CA LYS A 33 13.11 -4.79 47.27
C LYS A 33 13.17 -5.31 45.83
N TYR A 34 13.23 -4.42 44.84
CA TYR A 34 13.41 -4.79 43.44
C TYR A 34 14.89 -4.87 43.09
N ASN A 35 15.47 -6.06 43.28
CA ASN A 35 16.89 -6.33 43.02
C ASN A 35 17.09 -7.52 42.06
N PRO A 36 16.73 -7.37 40.77
CA PRO A 36 16.94 -8.43 39.79
C PRO A 36 18.44 -8.60 39.47
N VAL A 37 18.86 -9.85 39.28
CA VAL A 37 20.26 -10.19 38.93
C VAL A 37 20.60 -9.84 37.48
N LYS A 38 19.63 -9.94 36.58
CA LYS A 38 19.83 -9.67 35.14
C LYS A 38 19.82 -8.17 34.86
N GLU A 39 20.90 -7.65 34.26
CA GLU A 39 21.07 -6.22 33.95
C GLU A 39 19.90 -5.64 33.12
N GLU A 40 19.41 -6.37 32.13
CA GLU A 40 18.27 -5.95 31.29
C GLU A 40 16.98 -5.70 32.07
N LEU A 41 16.79 -6.40 33.20
CA LEU A 41 15.61 -6.28 34.05
C LEU A 41 15.81 -5.23 35.15
N LYS A 42 17.01 -4.67 35.32
CA LYS A 42 17.18 -3.53 36.22
C LYS A 42 16.44 -2.32 35.66
N ILE A 43 16.06 -1.40 36.55
CA ILE A 43 15.34 -0.17 36.18
C ILE A 43 16.07 0.60 35.06
N THR A 44 17.41 0.63 35.08
CA THR A 44 18.23 1.27 34.04
C THR A 44 18.12 0.57 32.68
N GLY A 45 18.11 -0.77 32.66
CA GLY A 45 17.93 -1.56 31.44
C GLY A 45 16.54 -1.39 30.85
N LEU A 46 15.51 -1.40 31.69
CA LEU A 46 14.12 -1.17 31.26
C LEU A 46 13.90 0.25 30.73
N GLU A 47 14.46 1.27 31.39
CA GLU A 47 14.40 2.66 30.92
C GLU A 47 15.10 2.81 29.56
N THR A 48 16.27 2.18 29.39
CA THR A 48 16.98 2.17 28.10
C THR A 48 16.12 1.54 27.00
N LEU A 49 15.45 0.42 27.29
CA LEU A 49 14.53 -0.23 26.35
C LEU A 49 13.34 0.68 26.00
N TYR A 50 12.78 1.36 26.98
CA TYR A 50 11.68 2.31 26.79
C TYR A 50 12.09 3.48 25.87
N GLN A 51 13.24 4.11 26.13
CA GLN A 51 13.74 5.21 25.29
C GLN A 51 14.02 4.75 23.85
N ASN A 52 14.64 3.57 23.68
CA ASN A 52 14.87 2.99 22.36
C ASN A 52 13.55 2.73 21.61
N ALA A 53 12.52 2.24 22.30
CA ALA A 53 11.22 2.00 21.68
C ALA A 53 10.53 3.31 21.24
N LEU A 54 10.61 4.36 22.07
CA LEU A 54 10.08 5.69 21.75
C LEU A 54 10.79 6.32 20.54
N GLN A 55 12.13 6.21 20.49
CA GLN A 55 12.92 6.67 19.37
C GLN A 55 12.53 5.94 18.07
N ASN A 56 12.47 4.60 18.09
CA ASN A 56 12.12 3.81 16.91
C ASN A 56 10.71 4.13 16.39
N LEU A 57 9.74 4.36 17.29
CA LEU A 57 8.39 4.77 16.91
C LEU A 57 8.41 6.11 16.16
N THR A 58 9.12 7.10 16.71
CA THR A 58 9.26 8.45 16.14
C THR A 58 9.99 8.41 14.80
N GLU A 59 11.05 7.63 14.69
CA GLU A 59 11.79 7.44 13.44
C GLU A 59 10.92 6.81 12.35
N THR A 60 10.11 5.82 12.70
CA THR A 60 9.20 5.16 11.76
C THR A 60 8.15 6.13 11.21
N GLN A 61 7.56 6.94 12.09
CA GLN A 61 6.61 7.99 11.70
C GLN A 61 7.25 9.01 10.76
N THR A 62 8.48 9.43 11.06
CA THR A 62 9.25 10.36 10.24
C THR A 62 9.55 9.76 8.87
N LYS A 63 10.08 8.54 8.82
CA LYS A 63 10.39 7.81 7.58
C LYS A 63 9.14 7.61 6.72
N LYS A 64 8.00 7.29 7.33
CA LYS A 64 6.72 7.18 6.63
C LYS A 64 6.31 8.51 5.99
N THR A 65 6.38 9.60 6.74
CA THR A 65 6.04 10.94 6.24
C THR A 65 6.93 11.33 5.06
N VAL A 66 8.25 11.07 5.16
CA VAL A 66 9.20 11.33 4.07
C VAL A 66 8.85 10.51 2.83
N PHE A 67 8.53 9.22 3.01
CA PHE A 67 8.13 8.33 1.91
C PHE A 67 6.83 8.79 1.23
N ASP A 68 5.82 9.16 2.01
CA ASP A 68 4.54 9.65 1.50
C ASP A 68 4.73 10.95 0.71
N ASN A 69 5.51 11.89 1.23
CA ASN A 69 5.85 13.13 0.54
C ASN A 69 6.62 12.89 -0.76
N ALA A 70 7.63 12.00 -0.74
CA ALA A 70 8.39 11.65 -1.94
C ALA A 70 7.51 10.95 -2.99
N THR A 71 6.49 10.20 -2.56
CA THR A 71 5.51 9.58 -3.45
C THR A 71 4.58 10.61 -4.07
N ASN A 72 4.10 11.57 -3.28
CA ASN A 72 3.28 12.68 -3.77
C ASN A 72 4.07 13.55 -4.77
N GLN A 73 5.32 13.92 -4.46
CA GLN A 73 6.18 14.67 -5.37
C GLN A 73 6.40 13.96 -6.70
N ARG A 74 6.60 12.62 -6.68
CA ARG A 74 6.68 11.83 -7.91
C ARG A 74 5.37 11.87 -8.68
N ALA A 75 4.23 11.68 -8.01
CA ALA A 75 2.93 11.74 -8.66
C ALA A 75 2.67 13.11 -9.32
N ASP A 76 3.01 14.20 -8.65
CA ASP A 76 2.87 15.56 -9.15
C ASP A 76 3.80 15.83 -10.34
N ALA A 77 5.06 15.40 -10.27
CA ALA A 77 6.03 15.57 -11.36
C ALA A 77 5.57 14.91 -12.68
N PHE A 78 4.81 13.82 -12.60
CA PHE A 78 4.31 13.09 -13.78
C PHE A 78 2.84 13.39 -14.12
N LYS A 79 2.17 14.30 -13.39
CA LYS A 79 0.75 14.61 -13.58
C LYS A 79 0.43 15.10 -14.99
N GLU A 80 1.28 15.95 -15.54
CA GLU A 80 1.06 16.59 -16.85
C GLU A 80 1.48 15.74 -18.05
N LEU A 81 2.17 14.61 -17.82
CA LEU A 81 2.65 13.73 -18.90
C LEU A 81 1.50 13.12 -19.70
N ASN A 82 0.48 12.58 -19.02
CA ASN A 82 -0.65 11.91 -19.67
C ASN A 82 -1.53 12.89 -20.48
N PRO A 83 -1.91 14.07 -19.94
CA PRO A 83 -2.58 15.12 -20.71
C PRO A 83 -1.78 15.56 -21.93
N LEU A 84 -0.47 15.80 -21.80
CA LEU A 84 0.38 16.23 -22.90
C LEU A 84 0.45 15.20 -24.03
N ALA A 85 0.69 13.93 -23.69
CA ALA A 85 0.73 12.85 -24.68
C ALA A 85 -0.62 12.72 -25.44
N THR A 86 -1.73 12.89 -24.73
CA THR A 86 -3.07 12.89 -25.35
C THR A 86 -3.28 14.10 -26.27
N LYS A 87 -2.85 15.29 -25.86
CA LYS A 87 -2.90 16.50 -26.71
C LYS A 87 -2.09 16.32 -28.00
N ILE A 88 -0.90 15.73 -27.93
CA ILE A 88 -0.06 15.45 -29.11
C ILE A 88 -0.76 14.50 -30.08
N VAL A 89 -1.36 13.41 -29.59
CA VAL A 89 -2.10 12.47 -30.43
C VAL A 89 -3.31 13.14 -31.09
N ASN A 90 -4.03 14.00 -30.36
CA ASN A 90 -5.16 14.74 -30.92
C ASN A 90 -4.74 15.75 -31.97
N ALA A 91 -3.64 16.48 -31.74
CA ALA A 91 -3.08 17.41 -32.71
C ALA A 91 -2.65 16.68 -34.00
N LEU A 92 -2.02 15.51 -33.87
CA LEU A 92 -1.65 14.66 -35.01
C LEU A 92 -2.89 14.16 -35.77
N ALA A 93 -3.97 13.82 -35.07
CA ALA A 93 -5.21 13.37 -35.70
C ALA A 93 -5.88 14.46 -36.56
N VAL A 94 -5.66 15.73 -36.24
CA VAL A 94 -6.18 16.87 -37.01
C VAL A 94 -5.26 17.21 -38.20
N SER A 95 -3.95 17.08 -38.05
CA SER A 95 -2.99 17.49 -39.08
C SER A 95 -2.65 16.41 -40.10
N ALA A 96 -2.70 15.13 -39.73
CA ALA A 96 -2.28 14.02 -40.58
C ALA A 96 -3.46 13.10 -40.95
N ASN A 97 -3.51 12.72 -42.22
CA ASN A 97 -4.52 11.84 -42.82
C ASN A 97 -4.03 10.39 -43.03
N ASN A 98 -2.82 10.04 -42.55
CA ASN A 98 -2.30 8.67 -42.60
C ASN A 98 -2.82 7.82 -41.42
N PRO A 99 -3.67 6.80 -41.67
CA PRO A 99 -4.29 6.00 -40.61
C PRO A 99 -3.28 5.11 -39.86
N MET A 100 -2.22 4.66 -40.51
CA MET A 100 -1.19 3.81 -39.91
C MET A 100 -0.35 4.59 -38.89
N MET A 101 0.02 5.84 -39.22
CA MET A 101 0.73 6.72 -38.29
C MET A 101 -0.12 7.05 -37.07
N LEU A 102 -1.41 7.33 -37.25
CA LEU A 102 -2.32 7.61 -36.14
C LEU A 102 -2.50 6.40 -35.21
N ASN A 103 -2.56 5.20 -35.76
CA ASN A 103 -2.64 3.96 -34.98
C ASN A 103 -1.36 3.76 -34.13
N ASN A 104 -0.19 3.98 -34.74
CA ASN A 104 1.08 3.92 -34.04
C ASN A 104 1.16 4.94 -32.90
N ALA A 105 0.78 6.20 -33.15
CA ALA A 105 0.76 7.25 -32.13
C ALA A 105 -0.17 6.91 -30.95
N LYS A 106 -1.37 6.39 -31.23
CA LYS A 106 -2.30 5.90 -30.20
C LYS A 106 -1.70 4.73 -29.40
N SER A 107 -0.96 3.84 -30.05
CA SER A 107 -0.26 2.72 -29.42
C SER A 107 0.84 3.21 -28.45
N TYR A 108 1.65 4.20 -28.86
CA TYR A 108 2.66 4.79 -27.99
C TYR A 108 2.06 5.52 -26.78
N ASN A 109 0.98 6.29 -26.96
CA ASN A 109 0.29 6.94 -25.84
C ASN A 109 -0.24 5.93 -24.81
N LYS A 110 -0.77 4.79 -25.27
CA LYS A 110 -1.20 3.69 -24.39
C LYS A 110 -0.03 3.11 -23.57
N LYS A 111 1.14 2.93 -24.18
CA LYS A 111 2.35 2.48 -23.48
C LYS A 111 2.82 3.49 -22.43
N LEU A 112 2.83 4.79 -22.77
CA LEU A 112 3.20 5.87 -21.83
C LEU A 112 2.27 5.94 -20.62
N GLN A 113 0.98 5.69 -20.82
CA GLN A 113 -0.03 5.68 -19.76
C GLN A 113 -0.06 4.36 -18.96
N GLY A 114 0.79 3.38 -19.29
CA GLY A 114 0.77 2.05 -18.67
C GLY A 114 -0.50 1.24 -18.99
N ARG A 115 -1.27 1.64 -20.00
CA ARG A 115 -2.51 0.98 -20.44
C ARG A 115 -2.21 0.04 -21.61
N THR A 116 -1.68 -1.14 -21.35
CA THR A 116 -1.58 -2.17 -22.40
C THR A 116 -2.95 -2.82 -22.63
N LYS A 117 -3.21 -3.30 -23.85
CA LYS A 117 -4.35 -4.20 -24.07
C LYS A 117 -4.08 -5.46 -23.24
N ALA A 118 -5.08 -5.97 -22.51
CA ALA A 118 -5.03 -7.33 -22.00
C ALA A 118 -4.67 -8.26 -23.18
N LYS A 119 -3.82 -9.25 -22.94
CA LYS A 119 -3.46 -10.26 -23.95
C LYS A 119 -4.74 -10.99 -24.35
N THR A 120 -5.33 -10.62 -25.47
CA THR A 120 -6.28 -11.48 -26.15
C THR A 120 -5.46 -12.61 -26.75
N GLU A 121 -5.63 -13.82 -26.23
CA GLU A 121 -5.12 -15.02 -26.88
C GLU A 121 -5.72 -15.04 -28.30
N ASN A 122 -4.86 -14.99 -29.31
CA ASN A 122 -5.28 -15.10 -30.70
C ASN A 122 -5.92 -16.47 -30.89
N GLN A 123 -7.25 -16.54 -31.00
CA GLN A 123 -7.89 -17.65 -31.67
C GLN A 123 -7.53 -17.54 -33.16
N ASN A 124 -6.76 -18.52 -33.61
CA ASN A 124 -6.48 -18.78 -35.01
C ASN A 124 -7.84 -18.98 -35.71
N LEU A 125 -8.09 -18.24 -36.80
CA LEU A 125 -9.24 -18.46 -37.66
C LEU A 125 -8.95 -19.73 -38.48
N ASP A 126 -9.49 -20.86 -38.05
CA ASP A 126 -9.77 -21.96 -38.97
C ASP A 126 -11.22 -21.83 -39.42
N GLU A 127 -11.42 -21.83 -40.73
CA GLU A 127 -12.73 -21.76 -41.35
C GLU A 127 -13.47 -23.09 -41.10
N ASN A 128 -14.74 -22.96 -40.69
CA ASN A 128 -15.76 -24.01 -40.57
C ASN A 128 -15.99 -24.64 -39.18
N SER A 129 -16.86 -24.01 -38.37
CA SER A 129 -17.95 -24.69 -37.66
C SER A 129 -18.94 -23.71 -37.02
N GLU A 130 -20.22 -24.10 -37.07
CA GLU A 130 -21.47 -23.38 -36.76
C GLU A 130 -21.63 -22.84 -35.30
N PRO A 131 -22.61 -21.94 -35.04
CA PRO A 131 -22.58 -21.03 -33.90
C PRO A 131 -23.06 -21.68 -32.59
N VAL A 132 -22.28 -21.58 -31.53
CA VAL A 132 -22.71 -21.98 -30.18
C VAL A 132 -22.96 -20.74 -29.31
N THR A 133 -24.20 -20.69 -28.84
CA THR A 133 -24.88 -19.65 -28.06
C THR A 133 -24.19 -19.33 -26.74
N LYS A 134 -24.13 -18.04 -26.40
CA LYS A 134 -23.69 -17.52 -25.11
C LYS A 134 -24.75 -17.81 -24.03
N THR A 135 -24.45 -18.73 -23.11
CA THR A 135 -25.16 -18.85 -21.83
C THR A 135 -24.19 -18.64 -20.67
N ASP A 136 -24.47 -17.57 -19.93
CA ASP A 136 -24.39 -17.41 -18.48
C ASP A 136 -23.10 -17.76 -17.72
N LEU A 137 -22.36 -16.71 -17.36
CA LEU A 137 -21.61 -16.66 -16.10
C LEU A 137 -21.98 -15.39 -15.33
N HIS A 138 -22.98 -15.54 -14.46
CA HIS A 138 -23.38 -14.59 -13.43
C HIS A 138 -22.23 -14.30 -12.46
N PHE A 139 -21.60 -13.12 -12.56
CA PHE A 139 -20.79 -12.57 -11.47
C PHE A 139 -21.72 -11.93 -10.43
N THR A 140 -21.94 -12.64 -9.32
CA THR A 140 -22.58 -12.07 -8.14
C THR A 140 -21.59 -11.14 -7.43
N THR A 141 -21.84 -9.83 -7.50
CA THR A 141 -21.25 -8.86 -6.59
C THR A 141 -22.26 -8.60 -5.48
N LYS A 142 -22.14 -9.30 -4.34
CA LYS A 142 -22.92 -8.92 -3.16
C LYS A 142 -22.35 -7.63 -2.57
N LEU A 143 -23.27 -6.67 -2.48
CA LEU A 143 -23.18 -5.37 -1.83
C LEU A 143 -22.41 -5.40 -0.51
N ARG A 144 -21.54 -4.39 -0.37
CA ARG A 144 -21.18 -3.77 0.90
C ARG A 144 -22.42 -3.07 1.46
N GLN A 145 -22.97 -3.59 2.55
CA GLN A 145 -23.55 -2.82 3.65
C GLN A 145 -22.85 -3.28 4.93
#